data_AF-A0A3L7SVX1-F1
#
_entry.id   AF-A0A3L7SVX1-F1
#
_cell.length_a   1.000
_cell.length_b   1.000
_cell.length_c   1.000
_cell.angle_alpha   90.00
_cell.angle_beta   90.00
_cell.angle_gamma   90.00
#
_symmetry.space_group_name_H-M   'P 1'
#
loop_
_entity.id
_entity.type
_entity.pdbx_description
1 polymer ?
#
loop_
_entity_poly.entity_id
_entity_poly.type
_entity_poly.pdbx_seq_one_letter_code
_entity_poly.pdbx_strand_id
1 'polypeptide(L)'
;QKVVSAVIAAHKAKMDLKWSAAAAIDLAGRDVYEAVKRSVDPKVIDCPDPSKGKATLDGVCRNGIQLRARARVTVRTKLDRLVGGATEETIIARVGEGIVKAIGSAEHHTDVLANPNLISQAVLKNALDSQTAFEIVSIDVAEIDVGVNVGAKLQEEQAGADLRVAQANAEKRRALAVALEQEMRAKTEENRAQVILAEAEVPKAISQSIREGKMGYMDYFQMKNLQSDTQMRNAIAGSPERASS
;
A
#
# COMPACT_ATOMS: atom_id res chain seq x y z
N GLN A 1 -23.58 43.91 -33.42
CA GLN A 1 -24.30 42.99 -34.33
C GLN A 1 -24.64 41.64 -33.68
N LYS A 2 -23.71 40.97 -32.99
CA LYS A 2 -23.94 39.64 -32.38
C LYS A 2 -25.10 39.57 -31.38
N VAL A 3 -25.27 40.58 -30.52
CA VAL A 3 -26.37 40.65 -29.53
C VAL A 3 -27.75 40.65 -30.18
N VAL A 4 -27.93 41.41 -31.27
CA VAL A 4 -29.21 41.49 -32.01
C VAL A 4 -29.57 40.13 -32.59
N SER A 5 -28.62 39.47 -33.24
CA SER A 5 -28.83 38.13 -33.80
C SER A 5 -29.14 37.09 -32.72
N ALA A 6 -28.48 37.17 -31.56
CA ALA A 6 -28.71 36.28 -30.42
C ALA A 6 -30.12 36.44 -29.84
N VAL A 7 -30.60 37.68 -29.66
CA VAL A 7 -31.95 37.96 -29.14
C VAL A 7 -33.03 37.51 -30.13
N ILE A 8 -32.82 37.72 -31.43
CA ILE A 8 -33.74 37.22 -32.47
C ILE A 8 -33.78 35.68 -32.47
N ALA A 9 -32.62 35.03 -32.37
CA ALA A 9 -32.53 33.57 -32.31
C ALA A 9 -33.22 33.01 -31.06
N ALA A 10 -33.01 33.62 -29.89
CA ALA A 10 -33.65 33.25 -28.64
C ALA A 10 -35.19 33.39 -28.73
N HIS A 11 -35.68 34.51 -29.27
CA HIS A 11 -37.12 34.72 -29.47
C HIS A 11 -37.73 33.69 -30.43
N LYS A 12 -37.05 33.36 -31.53
CA LYS A 12 -37.50 32.29 -32.46
C LYS A 12 -37.52 30.92 -31.81
N ALA A 13 -36.61 30.65 -30.88
CA ALA A 13 -36.55 29.43 -30.10
C ALA A 13 -37.48 29.43 -28.87
N LYS A 14 -38.35 30.44 -28.71
CA LYS A 14 -39.25 30.63 -27.56
C LYS A 14 -38.52 30.72 -26.20
N MET A 15 -37.33 31.31 -26.20
CA MET A 15 -36.52 31.55 -24.99
C MET A 15 -36.64 33.01 -24.55
N ASP A 16 -36.80 33.23 -23.24
CA ASP A 16 -36.81 34.59 -22.67
C ASP A 16 -35.37 35.07 -22.45
N LEU A 17 -34.83 35.81 -23.42
CA LEU A 17 -33.54 36.49 -23.29
C LEU A 17 -33.74 38.00 -23.40
N LYS A 18 -33.68 38.68 -22.26
CA LYS A 18 -33.77 40.14 -22.19
C LYS A 18 -32.53 40.78 -22.83
N TRP A 19 -32.72 41.90 -23.51
CA TRP A 19 -31.63 42.67 -24.12
C TRP A 19 -30.52 43.04 -23.10
N SER A 20 -30.90 43.39 -21.87
CA SER A 20 -29.96 43.71 -20.80
C SER A 20 -29.08 42.52 -20.42
N ALA A 21 -29.64 41.31 -20.35
CA ALA A 21 -28.89 40.08 -20.08
C ALA A 21 -27.96 39.73 -21.25
N ALA A 22 -28.46 39.84 -22.48
CA ALA A 22 -27.66 39.62 -23.68
C ALA A 22 -26.48 40.60 -23.78
N ALA A 23 -26.70 41.88 -23.47
CA ALA A 23 -25.64 42.89 -23.43
C ALA A 23 -24.62 42.64 -22.30
N ALA A 24 -25.07 42.16 -21.13
CA ALA A 24 -24.18 41.82 -20.02
C ALA A 24 -23.24 40.65 -20.36
N ILE A 25 -23.74 39.64 -21.08
CA ILE A 25 -22.95 38.50 -21.55
C ILE A 25 -21.88 38.95 -22.55
N ASP A 26 -22.25 39.80 -23.52
CA ASP A 26 -21.33 40.35 -24.53
C ASP A 26 -20.25 41.22 -23.88
N LEU A 27 -20.64 42.06 -22.90
CA LEU A 27 -19.71 42.90 -22.13
C LEU A 27 -18.73 42.07 -21.27
N ALA A 28 -19.15 40.91 -20.79
CA ALA A 28 -18.29 39.95 -20.10
C ALA A 28 -17.32 39.21 -21.06
N GLY A 29 -17.33 39.53 -22.35
CA GLY A 29 -16.45 38.92 -23.36
C GLY A 29 -16.86 37.51 -23.76
N ARG A 30 -18.12 37.11 -23.53
CA ARG A 30 -18.66 35.79 -23.89
C ARG A 30 -19.52 35.91 -25.15
N ASP A 31 -19.46 34.91 -26.04
CA ASP A 31 -20.30 34.92 -27.25
C ASP A 31 -21.75 34.55 -26.93
N VAL A 32 -22.62 35.56 -26.90
CA VAL A 32 -24.07 35.43 -26.62
C VAL A 32 -24.77 34.55 -27.66
N TYR A 33 -24.36 34.64 -28.93
CA TYR A 33 -25.00 33.89 -30.00
C TYR A 33 -24.69 32.40 -29.88
N GLU A 34 -23.43 32.07 -29.55
CA GLU A 34 -23.04 30.69 -29.28
C GLU A 34 -23.77 30.12 -28.05
N ALA A 35 -23.93 30.91 -26.99
CA ALA A 35 -24.67 30.50 -25.80
C ALA A 35 -26.15 30.19 -26.09
N VAL A 36 -26.82 31.02 -26.90
CA VAL A 36 -28.20 30.75 -27.34
C VAL A 36 -28.24 29.49 -28.20
N LYS A 37 -27.32 29.33 -29.14
CA LYS A 37 -27.25 28.13 -29.99
C LYS A 37 -27.07 26.86 -29.16
N ARG A 38 -26.15 26.85 -28.19
CA ARG A 38 -25.92 25.72 -27.27
C ARG A 38 -27.08 25.46 -26.30
N SER A 39 -27.94 26.45 -26.10
CA SER A 39 -29.15 26.26 -25.29
C SER A 39 -30.25 25.55 -26.08
N VAL A 40 -30.35 25.83 -27.39
CA VAL A 40 -31.29 25.16 -28.31
C VAL A 40 -30.79 23.77 -28.71
N ASP A 41 -29.49 23.66 -29.03
CA ASP A 41 -28.83 22.44 -29.47
C ASP A 41 -27.77 22.04 -28.43
N PRO A 42 -28.07 21.07 -27.53
CA PRO A 42 -27.16 20.66 -26.47
C PRO A 42 -25.81 20.19 -27.02
N LYS A 43 -24.73 20.56 -26.31
CA LYS A 43 -23.37 20.15 -26.65
C LYS A 43 -23.00 18.88 -25.90
N VAL A 44 -22.39 17.92 -26.60
CA VAL A 44 -21.79 16.73 -25.98
C VAL A 44 -20.35 17.04 -25.60
N ILE A 45 -19.98 16.71 -24.37
CA ILE A 45 -18.63 16.87 -23.81
C ILE A 45 -18.16 15.49 -23.34
N ASP A 46 -16.96 15.10 -23.75
CA ASP A 46 -16.33 13.87 -23.27
C ASP A 46 -15.67 14.09 -21.89
N CYS A 47 -15.90 13.13 -20.99
CA CYS A 47 -15.35 13.08 -19.64
C CYS A 47 -14.63 11.73 -19.45
N PRO A 48 -13.28 11.71 -19.37
CA PRO A 48 -12.36 12.83 -19.31
C PRO A 48 -12.04 13.41 -20.71
N ASP A 49 -11.62 14.68 -20.74
CA ASP A 49 -11.27 15.36 -22.00
C ASP A 49 -10.02 14.71 -22.62
N PRO A 50 -10.11 14.13 -23.85
CA PRO A 50 -9.00 13.45 -24.50
C PRO A 50 -7.79 14.37 -24.76
N SER A 51 -8.01 15.69 -24.80
CA SER A 51 -6.95 16.67 -25.05
C SER A 51 -6.13 17.01 -23.79
N LYS A 52 -6.63 16.67 -22.59
CA LYS A 52 -6.02 17.05 -21.29
C LYS A 52 -5.27 15.90 -20.60
N GLY A 53 -5.02 14.81 -21.30
CA GLY A 53 -4.01 13.80 -20.96
C GLY A 53 -4.50 12.52 -20.30
N LYS A 54 -5.55 12.56 -19.47
CA LYS A 54 -6.17 11.31 -18.97
C LYS A 54 -7.21 10.83 -19.97
N ALA A 55 -7.00 9.63 -20.51
CA ALA A 55 -7.91 9.04 -21.49
C ALA A 55 -9.11 8.31 -20.85
N THR A 56 -9.03 7.97 -19.56
CA THR A 56 -10.07 7.22 -18.83
C THR A 56 -10.21 7.72 -17.39
N LEU A 57 -11.42 7.57 -16.84
CA LEU A 57 -11.71 7.73 -15.41
C LEU A 57 -11.49 6.38 -14.73
N ASP A 58 -10.46 6.32 -13.90
CA ASP A 58 -10.06 5.09 -13.23
C ASP A 58 -10.65 5.05 -11.82
N GLY A 59 -11.38 3.98 -11.50
CA GLY A 59 -11.90 3.70 -10.16
C GLY A 59 -11.64 2.26 -9.76
N VAL A 60 -11.57 1.98 -8.45
CA VAL A 60 -11.40 0.61 -7.93
C VAL A 60 -12.66 0.21 -7.16
N CYS A 61 -13.27 -0.89 -7.54
CA CYS A 61 -14.45 -1.45 -6.86
C CYS A 61 -14.05 -2.06 -5.51
N ARG A 62 -15.01 -2.35 -4.63
CA ARG A 62 -14.73 -2.97 -3.32
C ARG A 62 -14.06 -4.35 -3.41
N ASN A 63 -14.34 -5.11 -4.48
CA ASN A 63 -13.66 -6.36 -4.77
C ASN A 63 -12.20 -6.21 -5.25
N GLY A 64 -11.64 -5.00 -5.26
CA GLY A 64 -10.24 -4.74 -5.59
C GLY A 64 -9.94 -4.70 -7.10
N ILE A 65 -10.95 -4.75 -7.95
CA ILE A 65 -10.79 -4.69 -9.41
C ILE A 65 -10.94 -3.25 -9.90
N GLN A 66 -9.97 -2.81 -10.69
CA GLN A 66 -9.98 -1.51 -11.34
C GLN A 66 -10.95 -1.53 -12.52
N LEU A 67 -11.77 -0.49 -12.64
CA LEU A 67 -12.56 -0.19 -13.83
C LEU A 67 -12.10 1.14 -14.42
N ARG A 68 -12.02 1.19 -15.75
CA ARG A 68 -11.72 2.39 -16.52
C ARG A 68 -12.95 2.77 -17.30
N ALA A 69 -13.53 3.92 -17.01
CA ALA A 69 -14.75 4.39 -17.65
C ALA A 69 -14.50 5.64 -18.49
N ARG A 70 -15.26 5.79 -19.57
CA ARG A 70 -15.41 7.02 -20.33
C ARG A 70 -16.88 7.40 -20.34
N ALA A 71 -17.18 8.67 -20.11
CA ALA A 71 -18.53 9.19 -20.13
C ALA A 71 -18.69 10.34 -21.11
N ARG A 72 -19.89 10.48 -21.65
CA ARG A 72 -20.34 11.62 -22.43
C ARG A 72 -21.38 12.38 -21.63
N VAL A 73 -21.17 13.67 -21.49
CA VAL A 73 -22.06 14.56 -20.78
C VAL A 73 -22.73 15.47 -21.80
N THR A 74 -24.04 15.38 -21.89
CA THR A 74 -24.83 16.29 -22.73
C THR A 74 -25.21 17.49 -21.88
N VAL A 75 -24.70 18.67 -22.23
CA VAL A 75 -24.95 19.92 -21.50
C VAL A 75 -25.71 20.94 -22.33
N ARG A 76 -26.57 21.70 -21.66
CA ARG A 76 -27.28 22.86 -22.19
C ARG A 76 -26.81 24.12 -21.49
N THR A 77 -26.66 25.24 -22.19
CA THR A 77 -26.28 26.51 -21.54
C THR A 77 -27.46 27.15 -20.80
N LYS A 78 -27.27 27.50 -19.52
CA LYS A 78 -28.20 28.31 -18.72
C LYS A 78 -27.87 29.79 -18.91
N LEU A 79 -28.68 30.50 -19.70
CA LEU A 79 -28.43 31.90 -20.06
C LEU A 79 -28.36 32.83 -18.84
N ASP A 80 -29.14 32.56 -17.80
CA ASP A 80 -29.19 33.36 -16.56
C ASP A 80 -27.89 33.32 -15.74
N ARG A 81 -27.12 32.22 -15.85
CA ARG A 81 -25.91 31.97 -15.05
C ARG A 81 -24.62 31.96 -15.88
N LEU A 82 -24.69 32.43 -17.12
CA LEU A 82 -23.57 32.41 -18.02
C LEU A 82 -22.44 33.37 -17.58
N VAL A 83 -22.81 34.48 -16.94
CA VAL A 83 -21.86 35.44 -16.34
C VAL A 83 -21.61 35.05 -14.88
N GLY A 84 -20.38 34.67 -14.56
CA GLY A 84 -19.97 34.28 -13.20
C GLY A 84 -20.17 32.80 -12.85
N GLY A 85 -20.84 32.02 -13.69
CA GLY A 85 -20.96 30.57 -13.52
C GLY A 85 -19.67 29.82 -13.84
N ALA A 86 -19.46 28.67 -13.20
CA ALA A 86 -18.34 27.79 -13.48
C ALA A 86 -18.38 27.25 -14.93
N THR A 87 -17.20 27.04 -15.51
CA THR A 87 -17.00 26.63 -16.92
C THR A 87 -17.16 25.11 -17.10
N GLU A 88 -17.08 24.65 -18.36
CA GLU A 88 -17.15 23.22 -18.73
C GLU A 88 -16.15 22.37 -17.93
N GLU A 89 -14.98 22.90 -17.59
CA GLU A 89 -13.93 22.19 -16.85
C GLU A 89 -14.40 21.75 -15.46
N THR A 90 -15.18 22.59 -14.78
CA THR A 90 -15.72 22.26 -13.46
C THR A 90 -16.75 21.14 -13.55
N ILE A 91 -17.52 21.08 -14.63
CA ILE A 91 -18.49 20.00 -14.87
C ILE A 91 -17.76 18.70 -15.13
N ILE A 92 -16.74 18.71 -15.98
CA ILE A 92 -15.93 17.52 -16.27
C ILE A 92 -15.30 16.99 -14.97
N ALA A 93 -14.76 17.87 -14.13
CA ALA A 93 -14.16 17.47 -12.85
C ALA A 93 -15.19 16.86 -11.89
N ARG A 94 -16.34 17.51 -11.70
CA ARG A 94 -17.40 17.04 -10.79
C ARG A 94 -18.06 15.75 -11.26
N VAL A 95 -18.33 15.62 -12.57
CA VAL A 95 -18.86 14.40 -13.16
C VAL A 95 -17.82 13.28 -13.05
N GLY A 96 -16.54 13.58 -13.31
CA GLY A 96 -15.45 12.63 -13.13
C GLY A 96 -15.33 12.11 -11.70
N GLU A 97 -15.38 12.99 -10.71
CA GLU A 97 -15.41 12.62 -9.29
C GLU A 97 -16.63 11.75 -8.96
N GLY A 98 -17.81 12.15 -9.45
CA GLY A 98 -19.04 11.39 -9.26
C GLY A 98 -18.95 9.97 -9.81
N ILE A 99 -18.37 9.80 -11.02
CA ILE A 99 -18.20 8.50 -11.66
C ILE A 99 -17.23 7.63 -10.86
N VAL A 100 -16.07 8.17 -10.47
CA VAL A 100 -15.08 7.44 -9.67
C VAL A 100 -15.69 7.00 -8.33
N LYS A 101 -16.48 7.87 -7.68
CA LYS A 101 -17.21 7.55 -6.46
C LYS A 101 -18.26 6.45 -6.67
N ALA A 102 -19.01 6.50 -7.77
CA ALA A 102 -19.99 5.47 -8.10
C ALA A 102 -19.33 4.10 -8.31
N ILE A 103 -18.22 4.05 -9.06
CA ILE A 103 -17.41 2.84 -9.25
C ILE A 103 -16.88 2.31 -7.90
N GLY A 104 -16.33 3.20 -7.06
CA GLY A 104 -15.82 2.81 -5.74
C GLY A 104 -16.89 2.34 -4.76
N SER A 105 -18.14 2.73 -4.97
CA SER A 105 -19.26 2.28 -4.14
C SER A 105 -19.82 0.91 -4.52
N ALA A 106 -19.49 0.40 -5.72
CA ALA A 106 -19.93 -0.90 -6.17
C ALA A 106 -19.21 -2.05 -5.42
N GLU A 107 -19.96 -3.09 -5.07
CA GLU A 107 -19.40 -4.28 -4.43
C GLU A 107 -18.59 -5.11 -5.43
N HIS A 108 -19.19 -5.42 -6.58
CA HIS A 108 -18.53 -6.15 -7.64
C HIS A 108 -18.49 -5.36 -8.96
N HIS A 109 -17.35 -5.43 -9.63
CA HIS A 109 -17.16 -4.89 -10.99
C HIS A 109 -18.18 -5.45 -12.00
N THR A 110 -18.67 -6.67 -11.79
CA THR A 110 -19.70 -7.32 -12.60
C THR A 110 -21.03 -6.57 -12.59
N ASP A 111 -21.40 -5.97 -11.45
CA ASP A 111 -22.67 -5.27 -11.29
C ASP A 111 -22.69 -4.00 -12.15
N VAL A 112 -21.55 -3.32 -12.20
CA VAL A 112 -21.31 -2.13 -13.02
C VAL A 112 -21.29 -2.47 -14.52
N LEU A 113 -20.66 -3.59 -14.89
CA LEU A 113 -20.63 -4.07 -16.27
C LEU A 113 -22.02 -4.52 -16.75
N ALA A 114 -22.81 -5.15 -15.88
CA ALA A 114 -24.15 -5.60 -16.20
C ALA A 114 -25.10 -4.41 -16.46
N ASN A 115 -24.95 -3.32 -15.68
CA ASN A 115 -25.79 -2.12 -15.81
C ASN A 115 -24.97 -0.82 -15.67
N PRO A 116 -24.34 -0.33 -16.75
CA PRO A 116 -23.58 0.93 -16.75
C PRO A 116 -24.41 2.16 -16.32
N ASN A 117 -25.72 2.12 -16.57
CA ASN A 117 -26.66 3.19 -16.22
C ASN A 117 -26.73 3.47 -14.71
N LEU A 118 -26.32 2.52 -13.86
CA LEU A 118 -26.26 2.72 -12.41
C LEU A 118 -25.28 3.85 -12.05
N ILE A 119 -24.17 3.98 -12.78
CA ILE A 119 -23.21 5.07 -12.61
C ILE A 119 -23.90 6.39 -12.93
N SER A 120 -24.52 6.51 -14.10
CA SER A 120 -25.19 7.74 -14.54
C SER A 120 -26.25 8.21 -13.54
N GLN A 121 -27.08 7.29 -13.03
CA GLN A 121 -28.10 7.61 -12.03
C GLN A 121 -27.50 8.04 -10.68
N ALA A 122 -26.43 7.38 -10.22
CA ALA A 122 -25.75 7.75 -8.99
C ALA A 122 -25.10 9.14 -9.07
N VAL A 123 -24.58 9.49 -10.25
CA VAL A 123 -23.92 10.77 -10.52
C VAL A 123 -24.95 11.91 -10.61
N LEU A 124 -26.07 11.70 -11.33
CA LEU A 124 -27.14 12.71 -11.47
C LEU A 124 -27.78 13.12 -10.13
N LYS A 125 -27.77 12.27 -9.11
CA LYS A 125 -28.31 12.58 -7.77
C LYS A 125 -27.54 13.68 -7.03
N ASN A 126 -26.30 13.99 -7.41
CA ASN A 126 -25.42 14.88 -6.64
C ASN A 126 -25.51 16.38 -7.01
N ALA A 127 -26.55 16.82 -7.72
CA ALA A 127 -26.78 18.24 -8.08
C ALA A 127 -25.52 18.95 -8.66
N LEU A 128 -24.85 18.27 -9.59
CA LEU A 128 -23.52 18.62 -10.11
C LEU A 128 -23.49 19.95 -10.89
N ASP A 129 -24.65 20.39 -11.38
CA ASP A 129 -24.86 21.62 -12.14
C ASP A 129 -25.04 22.87 -11.26
N SER A 130 -25.04 22.71 -9.93
CA SER A 130 -25.14 23.83 -8.99
C SER A 130 -24.01 24.84 -9.20
N GLN A 131 -24.37 26.12 -9.36
CA GLN A 131 -23.46 27.25 -9.60
C GLN A 131 -22.61 27.14 -10.89
N THR A 132 -23.03 26.32 -11.86
CA THR A 132 -22.39 26.25 -13.18
C THR A 132 -23.16 27.05 -14.23
N ALA A 133 -22.49 27.43 -15.31
CA ALA A 133 -23.11 28.10 -16.46
C ALA A 133 -23.94 27.15 -17.35
N PHE A 134 -23.98 25.86 -17.01
CA PHE A 134 -24.63 24.84 -17.80
C PHE A 134 -25.61 24.01 -16.97
N GLU A 135 -26.47 23.29 -17.67
CA GLU A 135 -27.38 22.30 -17.15
C GLU A 135 -27.02 20.96 -17.76
N ILE A 136 -26.94 19.93 -16.92
CA ILE A 136 -26.67 18.57 -17.38
C ILE A 136 -28.00 17.96 -17.81
N VAL A 137 -28.12 17.60 -19.09
CA VAL A 137 -29.30 16.95 -19.66
C VAL A 137 -29.19 15.44 -19.45
N SER A 138 -28.05 14.85 -19.82
CA SER A 138 -27.76 13.43 -19.64
C SER A 138 -26.28 13.20 -19.35
N ILE A 139 -26.00 12.08 -18.68
CA ILE A 139 -24.66 11.53 -18.50
C ILE A 139 -24.74 10.09 -18.99
N ASP A 140 -24.00 9.77 -20.04
CA ASP A 140 -24.02 8.47 -20.69
C ASP A 140 -22.62 7.86 -20.58
N VAL A 141 -22.51 6.62 -20.11
CA VAL A 141 -21.22 5.94 -20.08
C VAL A 141 -20.95 5.36 -21.48
N ALA A 142 -19.89 5.84 -22.12
CA ALA A 142 -19.53 5.47 -23.49
C ALA A 142 -18.76 4.14 -23.56
N GLU A 143 -17.87 3.89 -22.60
CA GLU A 143 -16.99 2.72 -22.58
C GLU A 143 -16.64 2.38 -21.12
N ILE A 144 -16.60 1.09 -20.78
CA ILE A 144 -16.11 0.58 -19.48
C ILE A 144 -15.20 -0.62 -19.74
N ASP A 145 -13.94 -0.49 -19.33
CA ASP A 145 -12.95 -1.55 -19.40
C ASP A 145 -12.59 -2.06 -18.01
N VAL A 146 -12.33 -3.36 -17.93
CA VAL A 146 -11.76 -3.98 -16.72
C VAL A 146 -10.25 -3.82 -16.77
N GLY A 147 -9.70 -3.18 -15.73
CA GLY A 147 -8.28 -2.95 -15.55
C GLY A 147 -7.62 -4.03 -14.70
N VAL A 148 -6.66 -3.61 -13.87
CA VAL A 148 -5.86 -4.50 -13.05
C VAL A 148 -6.62 -4.89 -11.77
N ASN A 149 -6.42 -6.12 -11.31
CA ASN A 149 -6.85 -6.51 -9.97
C ASN A 149 -5.84 -5.96 -8.94
N VAL A 150 -6.11 -4.75 -8.45
CA VAL A 150 -5.29 -4.06 -7.45
C VAL A 150 -5.27 -4.85 -6.13
N GLY A 151 -6.39 -5.49 -5.78
CA GLY A 151 -6.48 -6.33 -4.58
C GLY A 151 -5.49 -7.49 -4.60
N ALA A 152 -5.44 -8.25 -5.70
CA ALA A 152 -4.50 -9.36 -5.86
C ALA A 152 -3.05 -8.88 -5.85
N LYS A 153 -2.76 -7.75 -6.52
CA LYS A 153 -1.42 -7.17 -6.55
C LYS A 153 -0.94 -6.73 -5.15
N LEU A 154 -1.81 -6.06 -4.39
CA LEU A 154 -1.49 -5.66 -3.01
C LEU A 154 -1.27 -6.87 -2.10
N GLN A 155 -2.04 -7.94 -2.26
CA GLN A 155 -1.84 -9.19 -1.52
C GLN A 155 -0.50 -9.86 -1.85
N GLU A 156 -0.10 -9.87 -3.12
CA GLU A 156 1.20 -10.39 -3.54
C GLU A 156 2.35 -9.55 -2.96
N GLU A 157 2.24 -8.22 -3.03
CA GLU A 157 3.22 -7.30 -2.45
C GLU A 157 3.35 -7.48 -0.93
N GLN A 158 2.22 -7.66 -0.24
CA GLN A 158 2.18 -7.90 1.21
C GLN A 158 2.81 -9.25 1.55
N ALA A 159 2.47 -10.33 0.84
CA ALA A 159 3.07 -11.65 1.04
C ALA A 159 4.58 -11.63 0.79
N GLY A 160 5.05 -10.89 -0.21
CA GLY A 160 6.47 -10.69 -0.49
C GLY A 160 7.19 -9.86 0.59
N ALA A 161 6.51 -8.91 1.24
CA ALA A 161 7.03 -8.21 2.40
C ALA A 161 7.13 -9.13 3.62
N ASP A 162 6.09 -9.91 3.90
CA ASP A 162 6.04 -10.86 5.02
C ASP A 162 7.11 -11.95 4.88
N LEU A 163 7.33 -12.46 3.67
CA LEU A 163 8.40 -13.41 3.37
C LEU A 163 9.78 -12.83 3.70
N ARG A 164 10.04 -11.57 3.30
CA ARG A 164 11.32 -10.89 3.59
C ARG A 164 11.54 -10.70 5.09
N VAL A 165 10.49 -10.32 5.83
CA VAL A 165 10.55 -10.19 7.30
C VAL A 165 10.81 -11.55 7.95
N ALA A 166 10.13 -12.60 7.49
CA ALA A 166 10.33 -13.96 7.99
C ALA A 166 11.76 -14.47 7.73
N GLN A 167 12.31 -14.22 6.53
CA GLN A 167 13.69 -14.55 6.19
C GLN A 167 14.69 -13.80 7.07
N ALA A 168 14.51 -12.48 7.25
CA ALA A 168 15.38 -11.67 8.11
C ALA A 168 15.33 -12.14 9.58
N ASN A 169 14.15 -12.53 10.08
CA ASN A 169 14.01 -13.07 11.43
C ASN A 169 14.67 -14.46 11.57
N ALA A 170 14.56 -15.31 10.55
CA ALA A 170 15.24 -16.60 10.52
C ALA A 170 16.76 -16.44 10.52
N GLU A 171 17.28 -15.49 9.74
CA GLU A 171 18.71 -15.16 9.71
C GLU A 171 19.20 -14.60 11.04
N LYS A 172 18.47 -13.64 11.63
CA LYS A 172 18.74 -13.12 12.98
C LYS A 172 18.79 -14.24 14.01
N ARG A 173 17.84 -15.18 13.97
CA ARG A 173 17.80 -16.32 14.89
C ARG A 173 18.99 -17.26 14.70
N ARG A 174 19.40 -17.51 13.45
CA ARG A 174 20.62 -18.29 13.15
C ARG A 174 21.87 -17.59 13.69
N ALA A 175 22.01 -16.29 13.47
CA ALA A 175 23.13 -15.51 13.97
C ALA A 175 23.21 -15.53 15.51
N LEU A 176 22.06 -15.36 16.19
CA LEU A 176 21.99 -15.46 17.65
C LEU A 176 22.34 -16.86 18.18
N ALA A 177 21.90 -17.91 17.49
CA ALA A 177 22.25 -19.28 17.88
C ALA A 177 23.75 -19.55 17.77
N VAL A 178 24.39 -19.08 16.69
CA VAL A 178 25.84 -19.18 16.50
C VAL A 178 26.58 -18.37 17.56
N ALA A 179 26.14 -17.14 17.85
CA ALA A 179 26.73 -16.32 18.90
C ALA A 179 26.64 -16.99 20.29
N LEU A 180 25.47 -17.55 20.62
CA LEU A 180 25.26 -18.29 21.86
C LEU A 180 26.16 -19.53 21.95
N GLU A 181 26.32 -20.26 20.84
CA GLU A 181 27.24 -21.41 20.78
C GLU A 181 28.68 -20.98 21.08
N GLN A 182 29.14 -19.87 20.51
CA GLN A 182 30.48 -19.34 20.77
C GLN A 182 30.64 -18.88 22.22
N GLU A 183 29.64 -18.19 22.78
CA GLU A 183 29.65 -17.80 24.20
C GLU A 183 29.73 -19.02 25.13
N MET A 184 28.98 -20.08 24.83
CA MET A 184 29.00 -21.31 25.63
C MET A 184 30.33 -22.06 25.50
N ARG A 185 30.93 -22.07 24.31
CA ARG A 185 32.30 -22.59 24.11
C ARG A 185 33.31 -21.81 24.93
N ALA A 186 33.29 -20.48 24.86
CA ALA A 186 34.18 -19.61 25.63
C ALA A 186 34.03 -19.86 27.14
N LYS A 187 32.80 -19.95 27.66
CA LYS A 187 32.52 -20.30 29.05
C LYS A 187 33.05 -21.68 29.45
N THR A 188 32.95 -22.66 28.55
CA THR A 188 33.45 -24.02 28.81
C THR A 188 34.97 -24.00 28.93
N GLU A 189 35.66 -23.27 28.05
CA GLU A 189 37.11 -23.09 28.12
C GLU A 189 37.55 -22.31 29.37
N GLU A 190 36.82 -21.26 29.74
CA GLU A 190 37.07 -20.52 30.99
C GLU A 190 36.92 -21.42 32.22
N ASN A 191 35.85 -22.20 32.30
CA ASN A 191 35.64 -23.15 33.39
C ASN A 191 36.72 -24.25 33.41
N ARG A 192 37.14 -24.75 32.25
CA ARG A 192 38.27 -25.70 32.16
C ARG A 192 39.56 -25.08 32.68
N ALA A 193 39.83 -23.82 32.33
CA ALA A 193 40.99 -23.10 32.84
C ALA A 193 40.93 -22.95 34.37
N GLN A 194 39.75 -22.66 34.94
CA GLN A 194 39.56 -22.60 36.40
C GLN A 194 39.81 -23.95 37.07
N VAL A 195 39.33 -25.05 36.49
CA VAL A 195 39.60 -26.41 37.00
C VAL A 195 41.11 -26.68 36.98
N ILE A 196 41.80 -26.38 35.89
CA ILE A 196 43.26 -26.56 35.78
C ILE A 196 44.00 -25.71 36.83
N LEU A 197 43.57 -24.46 37.05
CA LEU A 197 44.17 -23.60 38.08
C LEU A 197 43.99 -24.21 39.48
N ALA A 198 42.79 -24.70 39.81
CA ALA A 198 42.52 -25.36 41.09
C ALA A 198 43.30 -26.67 41.24
N GLU A 199 43.40 -27.49 40.18
CA GLU A 199 44.24 -28.70 40.19
C GLU A 199 45.72 -28.38 40.37
N ALA A 200 46.20 -27.27 39.79
CA ALA A 200 47.59 -26.82 39.95
C ALA A 200 47.92 -26.34 41.37
N GLU A 201 46.93 -26.00 42.21
CA GLU A 201 47.15 -25.70 43.62
C GLU A 201 47.52 -26.95 44.43
N VAL A 202 47.06 -28.14 44.02
CA VAL A 202 47.33 -29.40 44.74
C VAL A 202 48.82 -29.74 44.76
N PRO A 203 49.56 -29.78 43.63
CA PRO A 203 51.01 -29.99 43.65
C PRO A 203 51.78 -28.90 44.41
N LYS A 204 51.31 -27.64 44.35
CA LYS A 204 51.93 -26.53 45.09
C LYS A 204 51.77 -26.73 46.60
N ALA A 205 50.58 -27.08 47.06
CA ALA A 205 50.29 -27.38 48.46
C ALA A 205 51.09 -28.60 48.96
N ILE A 206 51.22 -29.66 48.16
CA ILE A 206 52.07 -30.82 48.46
C ILE A 206 53.55 -30.40 48.54
N SER A 207 54.02 -29.57 47.61
CA SER A 207 55.40 -29.07 47.63
C SER A 207 55.67 -28.17 48.83
N GLN A 208 54.64 -27.49 49.36
CA GLN A 208 54.73 -26.68 50.56
C GLN A 208 54.70 -27.54 51.82
N SER A 209 53.85 -28.58 51.90
CA SER A 209 53.81 -29.49 53.05
C SER A 209 55.11 -30.27 53.24
N ILE A 210 55.78 -30.65 52.14
CA ILE A 210 57.12 -31.27 52.17
C ILE A 210 58.18 -30.28 52.69
N ARG A 211 58.13 -29.01 52.27
CA ARG A 211 59.07 -27.96 52.74
C ARG A 211 58.89 -27.59 54.20
N GLU A 212 57.64 -27.54 54.68
CA GLU A 212 57.30 -27.24 56.07
C GLU A 212 57.47 -28.45 57.01
N GLY A 213 57.86 -29.61 56.48
CA GLY A 213 58.09 -30.84 57.26
C GLY A 213 56.81 -31.53 57.75
N LYS A 214 55.65 -31.15 57.22
CA LYS A 214 54.33 -31.74 57.56
C LYS A 214 54.05 -33.06 56.82
N MET A 215 54.83 -33.37 55.79
CA MET A 215 54.75 -34.61 55.01
C MET A 215 56.16 -35.14 54.71
N GLY A 216 56.41 -36.42 54.95
CA GLY A 216 57.70 -37.06 54.69
C GLY A 216 57.86 -37.56 53.25
N TYR A 217 59.11 -37.81 52.83
CA TYR A 217 59.41 -38.41 51.53
C TYR A 217 58.70 -39.75 51.33
N MET A 218 58.70 -40.62 52.35
CA MET A 218 58.04 -41.92 52.29
C MET A 218 56.51 -41.79 52.11
N ASP A 219 55.87 -40.79 52.71
CA ASP A 219 54.43 -40.53 52.60
C ASP A 219 54.05 -40.10 51.18
N TYR A 220 54.87 -39.26 50.53
CA TYR A 220 54.67 -38.86 49.14
C TYR A 220 54.77 -40.05 48.17
N PHE A 221 55.74 -40.95 48.37
CA PHE A 221 55.88 -42.16 47.56
C PHE A 221 54.71 -43.13 47.75
N GLN A 222 54.22 -43.29 48.99
CA GLN A 222 53.02 -44.10 49.25
C GLN A 222 51.77 -43.52 48.57
N MET A 223 51.58 -42.19 48.64
CA MET A 223 50.47 -41.51 47.96
C MET A 223 50.55 -41.71 46.44
N LYS A 224 51.73 -41.58 45.83
CA LYS A 224 51.94 -41.78 44.40
C LYS A 224 51.67 -43.23 43.97
N ASN A 225 52.05 -44.21 44.79
CA ASN A 225 51.76 -45.62 44.53
C ASN A 225 50.25 -45.90 44.60
N LEU A 226 49.55 -45.38 45.61
CA LEU A 226 48.09 -45.48 45.72
C LEU A 226 47.36 -44.83 44.54
N GLN A 227 47.81 -43.67 44.07
CA GLN A 227 47.26 -43.03 42.87
C GLN A 227 47.47 -43.88 41.62
N SER A 228 48.66 -44.49 41.46
CA SER A 228 48.99 -45.37 40.33
C SER A 228 48.14 -46.64 40.33
N ASP A 229 47.96 -47.27 41.50
CA ASP A 229 47.08 -48.43 41.66
C ASP A 229 45.61 -48.08 41.37
N THR A 230 45.17 -46.89 41.78
CA THR A 230 43.81 -46.40 41.51
C THR A 230 43.61 -46.13 40.01
N GLN A 231 44.60 -45.53 39.33
CA GLN A 231 44.56 -45.32 37.88
C GLN A 231 44.54 -46.66 37.13
N MET A 232 45.36 -47.63 37.52
CA MET A 232 45.34 -48.98 36.93
C MET A 232 43.98 -49.65 37.16
N ARG A 233 43.41 -49.57 38.37
CA ARG A 233 42.07 -50.11 38.64
C ARG A 233 40.98 -49.43 37.82
N ASN A 234 41.00 -48.11 37.68
CA ASN A 234 40.02 -47.37 36.88
C ASN A 234 40.13 -47.69 35.38
N ALA A 235 41.34 -47.88 34.86
CA ALA A 235 41.56 -48.31 33.47
C ALA A 235 41.03 -49.74 33.21
N ILE A 236 41.17 -50.64 34.20
CA ILE A 236 40.67 -52.01 34.14
C ILE A 236 39.14 -52.07 34.32
N ALA A 237 38.57 -51.26 35.22
CA ALA A 237 37.13 -51.20 35.49
C ALA A 237 36.33 -50.37 34.47
N GLY A 238 36.97 -49.43 33.78
CA GLY A 238 36.35 -48.50 32.82
C GLY A 238 36.08 -49.07 31.42
N SER A 239 36.27 -50.38 31.21
CA SER A 239 35.87 -51.06 29.97
C SER A 239 34.64 -51.95 30.17
N PRO A 240 33.42 -51.36 30.08
CA PRO A 240 32.31 -52.04 29.45
C PRO A 240 31.75 -51.23 28.27
N GLU A 241 31.71 -51.87 27.11
CA GLU A 241 30.89 -51.61 25.92
C GLU A 241 30.88 -50.20 25.30
N ARG A 242 31.72 -50.03 24.27
CA ARG A 242 31.29 -49.39 23.02
C ARG A 242 31.49 -50.36 21.86
N ALA A 243 30.47 -51.17 21.62
CA ALA A 243 30.27 -51.86 20.34
C ALA A 243 28.76 -52.11 20.12
N SER A 244 28.00 -51.04 19.87
CA SER A 244 26.81 -51.12 19.02
C SER A 244 26.47 -49.72 18.48
N SER A 245 26.88 -49.50 17.24
CA SER A 245 26.29 -48.56 16.29
C SER A 245 26.39 -49.19 14.91
#